data_AF-A0A0V1D473-F1
#
_entry.id   AF-A0A0V1D473-F1
#
_cell.length_a   1.000
_cell.length_b   1.000
_cell.length_c   1.000
_cell.angle_alpha   90.00
_cell.angle_beta   90.00
_cell.angle_gamma   90.00
#
_symmetry.space_group_name_H-M   'P 1'
#
loop_
_entity.id
_entity.type
_entity.pdbx_description
1 polymer ?
#
loop_
_entity_poly.entity_id
_entity_poly.type
_entity_poly.pdbx_seq_one_letter_code
_entity_poly.pdbx_strand_id
1 'polypeptide(L)'
;MYHSSKYKEEDQPPEIESDFILRLPSEEAEQLNKLLEQDNVEKQLKIFVDVDTHTAEIKLCDKKLKGRLVDLPCVVELQKTLDKKNFYKVTDVSQMVICEKSDDESKQRNSLNDDKKLTPPMKNVRRRRFRKTLRKKYMDAPEIERELKILLRSDLECASVKYCLVSIDQEAQSRNSTTSANAVKTADMHGSNSESEVINVDKIFGEDFSTSSDESFDEDLQNVVSRSTSFPETVEKLSSKDDSTSVDEGAIRRRLAELHSSLIECEKERKHCQQKLTTLKNPILRDRLSVEIEKYEVKESNLRSEIDSINAALAKKLYGKEWLLFDTWIASSRF
;
A
#
# COMPACT_ATOMS: atom_id res chain seq x y z
N MET A 1 -11.05 -19.98 -11.46
CA MET A 1 -12.21 -19.72 -10.58
C MET A 1 -13.41 -20.43 -11.18
N TYR A 2 -13.89 -21.50 -10.53
CA TYR A 2 -15.08 -22.22 -10.99
C TYR A 2 -16.30 -21.30 -10.85
N HIS A 3 -16.84 -20.84 -11.97
CA HIS A 3 -18.17 -20.25 -12.01
C HIS A 3 -19.17 -21.42 -12.04
N SER A 4 -19.81 -21.69 -10.90
CA SER A 4 -20.89 -22.69 -10.83
C SER A 4 -22.16 -22.09 -11.44
N SER A 5 -22.40 -22.39 -12.71
CA SER A 5 -23.53 -21.93 -13.52
C SER A 5 -24.83 -22.72 -13.22
N LYS A 6 -25.24 -22.77 -11.95
CA LYS A 6 -26.55 -23.30 -11.54
C LYS A 6 -27.09 -22.55 -10.33
N TYR A 7 -27.51 -21.31 -10.52
CA TYR A 7 -28.50 -20.69 -9.65
C TYR A 7 -29.74 -20.44 -10.49
N LYS A 8 -30.84 -21.14 -10.16
CA LYS A 8 -32.18 -20.76 -10.63
C LYS A 8 -32.56 -19.47 -9.88
N GLU A 9 -33.23 -18.55 -10.57
CA GLU A 9 -33.53 -17.16 -10.13
C GLU A 9 -34.36 -16.99 -8.83
N GLU A 10 -34.60 -18.04 -8.02
CA GLU A 10 -35.40 -17.96 -6.79
C GLU A 10 -34.63 -18.07 -5.47
N ASP A 11 -33.33 -18.40 -5.48
CA ASP A 11 -32.57 -18.46 -4.23
C ASP A 11 -31.90 -17.11 -3.96
N GLN A 12 -32.39 -16.38 -2.95
CA GLN A 12 -31.63 -15.27 -2.37
C GLN A 12 -30.20 -15.75 -2.06
N PRO A 13 -29.17 -14.92 -2.31
CA PRO A 13 -27.80 -15.30 -1.99
C PRO A 13 -27.74 -15.70 -0.51
N PRO A 14 -27.06 -16.79 -0.16
CA PRO A 14 -26.97 -17.23 1.22
C PRO A 14 -26.38 -16.11 2.07
N GLU A 15 -27.04 -15.80 3.19
CA GLU A 15 -26.54 -14.83 4.15
C GLU A 15 -25.25 -15.38 4.78
N ILE A 16 -24.21 -14.54 4.80
CA ILE A 16 -22.89 -14.93 5.32
C ILE A 16 -22.84 -14.57 6.79
N GLU A 17 -22.64 -15.58 7.64
CA GLU A 17 -22.47 -15.42 9.08
C GLU A 17 -21.16 -14.66 9.39
N SER A 18 -21.26 -13.66 10.28
CA SER A 18 -20.14 -12.84 10.74
C SER A 18 -19.94 -13.02 12.23
N ASP A 19 -18.81 -13.63 12.61
CA ASP A 19 -18.52 -13.99 13.99
C ASP A 19 -17.32 -13.22 14.55
N PHE A 20 -17.36 -12.96 15.86
CA PHE A 20 -16.24 -12.39 16.60
C PHE A 20 -16.10 -13.07 17.97
N ILE A 21 -14.92 -12.96 18.58
CA ILE A 21 -14.69 -13.49 19.93
C ILE A 21 -15.15 -12.47 20.96
N LEU A 22 -16.00 -12.86 21.90
CA LEU A 22 -16.32 -12.04 23.07
C LEU A 22 -15.45 -12.47 24.27
N ARG A 23 -14.67 -11.55 24.82
CA ARG A 23 -13.91 -11.75 26.05
C ARG A 23 -14.47 -10.88 27.17
N LEU A 24 -14.92 -11.55 28.22
CA LEU A 24 -15.44 -10.93 29.44
C LEU A 24 -14.43 -11.11 30.60
N PRO A 25 -14.51 -10.27 31.64
CA PRO A 25 -13.81 -10.54 32.89
C PRO A 25 -14.31 -11.85 33.52
N SER A 26 -13.47 -12.50 34.33
CA SER A 26 -13.70 -13.88 34.81
C SER A 26 -15.07 -14.08 35.47
N GLU A 27 -15.50 -13.14 36.31
CA GLU A 27 -16.77 -13.24 37.04
C GLU A 27 -17.98 -13.19 36.08
N GLU A 28 -17.97 -12.26 35.13
CA GLU A 28 -19.05 -12.10 34.14
C GLU A 28 -19.05 -13.24 33.11
N ALA A 29 -17.86 -13.77 32.77
CA ALA A 29 -17.73 -14.96 31.92
C ALA A 29 -18.36 -16.20 32.61
N GLU A 30 -18.09 -16.40 33.89
CA GLU A 30 -18.71 -17.48 34.68
C GLU A 30 -20.23 -17.31 34.81
N GLN A 31 -20.71 -16.07 34.99
CA GLN A 31 -22.14 -15.76 35.00
C GLN A 31 -22.79 -16.08 33.65
N LEU A 32 -22.19 -15.67 32.54
CA LEU A 32 -22.70 -15.96 31.21
C LEU A 32 -22.71 -17.46 30.90
N ASN A 33 -21.68 -18.21 31.31
CA ASN A 33 -21.65 -19.66 31.14
C ASN A 33 -22.82 -20.35 31.85
N LYS A 34 -23.17 -19.93 33.07
CA LYS A 34 -24.35 -20.45 33.79
C LYS A 34 -25.66 -20.14 33.07
N LEU A 35 -25.77 -18.97 32.42
CA LEU A 35 -26.96 -18.61 31.66
C LEU A 35 -27.08 -19.39 30.35
N LEU A 36 -25.96 -19.68 29.68
CA LEU A 36 -25.90 -20.54 28.51
C LEU A 36 -26.35 -21.97 28.84
N GLU A 37 -25.95 -22.50 29.99
CA GLU A 37 -26.40 -23.82 30.47
C GLU A 37 -27.90 -23.87 30.80
N GLN A 38 -28.50 -22.74 31.18
CA GLN A 38 -29.92 -22.60 31.53
C GLN A 38 -30.80 -22.17 30.36
N ASP A 39 -30.22 -21.96 29.17
CA ASP A 39 -30.90 -21.48 27.96
C ASP A 39 -31.71 -20.18 28.18
N ASN A 40 -31.20 -19.27 29.03
CA ASN A 40 -31.87 -18.02 29.41
C ASN A 40 -31.06 -16.78 29.02
N VAL A 41 -30.39 -16.83 27.86
CA VAL A 41 -29.42 -15.81 27.43
C VAL A 41 -30.09 -14.63 26.73
N GLU A 42 -31.12 -14.86 25.91
CA GLU A 42 -31.71 -13.84 25.03
C GLU A 42 -32.21 -12.59 25.77
N LYS A 43 -32.75 -12.77 26.97
CA LYS A 43 -33.27 -11.66 27.79
C LYS A 43 -32.18 -10.95 28.60
N GLN A 44 -31.07 -11.64 28.86
CA GLN A 44 -30.07 -11.22 29.84
C GLN A 44 -28.77 -10.74 29.20
N LEU A 45 -28.50 -11.09 27.94
CA LEU A 45 -27.33 -10.62 27.21
C LEU A 45 -27.74 -9.71 26.06
N LYS A 46 -27.20 -8.49 26.04
CA LYS A 46 -27.26 -7.59 24.88
C LYS A 46 -25.86 -7.11 24.55
N ILE A 47 -25.51 -7.17 23.27
CA ILE A 47 -24.21 -6.76 22.77
C ILE A 47 -24.44 -5.66 21.73
N PHE A 48 -23.81 -4.52 21.92
CA PHE A 48 -23.75 -3.44 20.96
C PHE A 48 -22.29 -3.24 20.59
N VAL A 49 -21.98 -3.33 19.30
CA VAL A 49 -20.63 -3.08 18.78
C VAL A 49 -20.74 -1.94 17.79
N ASP A 50 -19.94 -0.91 18.03
CA ASP A 50 -19.73 0.17 17.09
C ASP A 50 -18.39 -0.09 16.37
N VAL A 51 -18.50 -0.46 15.10
CA VAL A 51 -17.35 -0.83 14.27
C VAL A 51 -16.53 0.41 13.91
N ASP A 52 -17.19 1.55 13.72
CA ASP A 52 -16.53 2.79 13.30
C ASP A 52 -15.66 3.35 14.42
N THR A 53 -16.18 3.36 15.66
CA THR A 53 -15.43 3.84 16.83
C THR A 53 -14.60 2.75 17.51
N HIS A 54 -14.64 1.51 17.00
CA HIS A 54 -14.04 0.33 17.64
C HIS A 54 -14.45 0.15 19.12
N THR A 55 -15.64 0.58 19.51
CA THR A 55 -16.17 0.46 20.87
C THR A 55 -17.27 -0.59 20.96
N ALA A 56 -17.52 -1.11 22.17
CA ALA A 56 -18.63 -2.01 22.42
C ALA A 56 -19.27 -1.74 23.79
N GLU A 57 -20.57 -1.97 23.90
CA GLU A 57 -21.32 -1.97 25.17
C GLU A 57 -21.98 -3.34 25.35
N ILE A 58 -21.65 -4.04 26.43
CA ILE A 58 -22.20 -5.34 26.77
C ILE A 58 -23.07 -5.18 28.01
N LYS A 59 -24.34 -5.57 27.90
CA LYS A 59 -25.27 -5.62 29.03
C LYS A 59 -25.48 -7.08 29.39
N LEU A 60 -25.02 -7.48 30.57
CA LEU A 60 -25.18 -8.82 31.11
C LEU A 60 -25.96 -8.73 32.42
N CYS A 61 -27.19 -9.24 32.41
CA CYS A 61 -28.17 -9.02 33.48
C CYS A 61 -28.34 -7.51 33.76
N ASP A 62 -28.06 -7.08 34.99
CA ASP A 62 -28.11 -5.68 35.40
C ASP A 62 -26.76 -4.96 35.30
N LYS A 63 -25.69 -5.66 34.87
CA LYS A 63 -24.35 -5.09 34.73
C LYS A 63 -24.14 -4.56 33.31
N LYS A 64 -23.56 -3.36 33.21
CA LYS A 64 -23.07 -2.79 31.96
C LYS A 64 -21.56 -2.83 31.94
N LEU A 65 -21.00 -3.35 30.85
CA LEU A 65 -19.57 -3.45 30.62
C LEU A 65 -19.24 -2.64 29.36
N LYS A 66 -18.18 -1.85 29.44
CA LYS A 66 -17.56 -1.27 28.26
C LYS A 66 -16.58 -2.26 27.68
N GLY A 67 -16.62 -2.42 26.37
CA GLY A 67 -15.71 -3.24 25.60
C GLY A 67 -15.05 -2.44 24.49
N ARG A 68 -13.99 -3.01 23.93
CA ARG A 68 -13.29 -2.46 22.76
C ARG A 68 -13.13 -3.55 21.72
N LEU A 69 -13.43 -3.22 20.47
CA LEU A 69 -13.23 -4.08 19.32
C LEU A 69 -11.74 -4.05 18.94
N VAL A 70 -11.14 -5.23 18.77
CA VAL A 70 -9.73 -5.37 18.40
C VAL A 70 -9.50 -6.42 17.33
N ASP A 71 -8.52 -6.16 16.49
CA ASP A 71 -8.06 -7.15 15.52
C ASP A 71 -7.10 -8.16 16.14
N LEU A 72 -7.41 -9.43 15.90
CA LEU A 72 -6.56 -10.55 16.22
C LEU A 72 -5.35 -10.59 15.28
N PRO A 73 -4.18 -11.02 15.76
CA PRO A 73 -3.01 -11.17 14.90
C PRO A 73 -3.12 -12.35 13.93
N CYS A 74 -3.97 -13.33 14.21
CA CYS A 74 -4.14 -14.54 13.39
C CYS A 74 -5.59 -14.62 12.94
N VAL A 75 -5.81 -15.10 11.72
CA VAL A 75 -7.13 -15.55 11.27
C VAL A 75 -7.44 -16.87 11.98
N VAL A 76 -8.61 -16.96 12.59
CA VAL A 76 -9.11 -18.15 13.29
C VAL A 76 -10.26 -18.72 12.47
N GLU A 77 -10.11 -19.93 11.94
CA GLU A 77 -11.19 -20.60 11.22
C GLU A 77 -12.17 -21.25 12.21
N LEU A 78 -13.45 -20.88 12.12
CA LEU A 78 -14.51 -21.58 12.83
C LEU A 78 -14.97 -22.79 12.00
N GLN A 79 -15.04 -23.94 12.65
CA GLN A 79 -15.42 -25.19 12.00
C GLN A 79 -16.44 -25.95 12.84
N LYS A 80 -17.45 -26.52 12.17
CA LYS A 80 -18.45 -27.40 12.80
C LYS A 80 -18.20 -28.86 12.43
N THR A 81 -18.57 -29.76 13.32
CA THR A 81 -18.44 -31.20 13.11
C THR A 81 -19.62 -31.93 13.73
N LEU A 82 -20.03 -33.05 13.11
CA LEU A 82 -21.05 -33.96 13.65
C LEU A 82 -20.41 -35.21 14.27
N ASP A 83 -19.26 -35.62 13.76
CA ASP A 83 -18.60 -36.90 14.07
C ASP A 83 -17.24 -36.73 14.78
N LYS A 84 -16.81 -35.48 15.02
CA LYS A 84 -15.51 -35.10 15.59
C LYS A 84 -14.31 -35.55 14.74
N LYS A 85 -14.55 -35.87 13.46
CA LYS A 85 -13.52 -36.30 12.50
C LYS A 85 -13.52 -35.42 11.27
N ASN A 86 -14.69 -35.21 10.68
CA ASN A 86 -14.89 -34.34 9.55
C ASN A 86 -15.31 -32.96 10.05
N PHE A 87 -14.54 -31.95 9.69
CA PHE A 87 -14.75 -30.56 10.06
C PHE A 87 -15.11 -29.75 8.82
N TYR A 88 -16.16 -28.96 8.94
CA TYR A 88 -16.67 -28.12 7.87
C TYR A 88 -16.51 -26.66 8.29
N LYS A 89 -15.78 -25.89 7.49
CA LYS A 89 -15.58 -24.46 7.70
C LYS A 89 -16.93 -23.73 7.69
N VAL A 90 -17.10 -22.83 8.65
CA VAL A 90 -18.28 -21.96 8.79
C VAL A 90 -17.89 -20.54 8.42
N THR A 91 -16.98 -19.93 9.19
CA THR A 91 -16.52 -18.54 8.96
C THR A 91 -15.08 -18.35 9.42
N ASP A 92 -14.51 -17.20 9.06
CA ASP A 92 -13.19 -16.74 9.50
C ASP A 92 -13.34 -15.62 10.53
N VAL A 93 -12.71 -15.78 11.68
CA VAL A 93 -12.73 -14.81 12.76
C VAL A 93 -11.37 -14.11 12.87
N SER A 94 -11.37 -12.79 12.73
CA SER A 94 -10.19 -11.95 12.84
C SER A 94 -10.32 -10.85 13.88
N GLN A 95 -11.44 -10.78 14.60
CA GLN A 95 -11.74 -9.73 15.57
C GLN A 95 -12.22 -10.28 16.92
N MET A 96 -12.02 -9.49 17.96
CA MET A 96 -12.42 -9.80 19.32
C MET A 96 -12.91 -8.53 20.02
N VAL A 97 -13.99 -8.65 20.78
CA VAL A 97 -14.43 -7.63 21.74
C VAL A 97 -13.87 -7.99 23.10
N ILE A 98 -13.09 -7.09 23.70
CA ILE A 98 -12.52 -7.26 25.05
C ILE A 98 -13.23 -6.32 26.01
N CYS A 99 -13.84 -6.86 27.06
CA CYS A 99 -14.38 -6.11 28.18
C CYS A 99 -13.41 -6.20 29.38
N GLU A 100 -12.95 -5.05 29.87
CA GLU A 100 -12.07 -4.98 31.05
C GLU A 100 -12.78 -4.26 32.20
N LYS A 101 -12.48 -4.66 33.44
CA LYS A 101 -13.11 -4.12 34.66
C LYS A 101 -12.54 -2.77 35.13
N SER A 102 -11.52 -2.23 34.48
CA SER A 102 -10.79 -1.09 35.02
C SER A 102 -11.40 0.26 34.62
N ASP A 103 -11.72 1.07 35.62
CA ASP A 103 -12.02 2.51 35.47
C ASP A 103 -10.77 3.36 35.14
N ASP A 104 -9.57 2.75 35.16
CA ASP A 104 -8.29 3.39 34.79
C ASP A 104 -8.01 3.25 33.29
N GLU A 105 -8.31 4.28 32.49
CA GLU A 105 -8.01 4.33 31.05
C GLU A 105 -6.50 4.18 30.75
N SER A 106 -5.62 4.53 31.70
CA SER A 106 -4.16 4.48 31.54
C SER A 106 -3.58 3.07 31.55
N LYS A 107 -4.20 2.12 32.25
CA LYS A 107 -3.77 0.70 32.28
C LYS A 107 -4.30 -0.09 31.09
N GLN A 108 -5.42 0.33 30.52
CA GLN A 108 -6.03 -0.29 29.35
C GLN A 108 -5.20 -0.13 28.08
N ARG A 109 -4.24 0.79 27.98
CA ARG A 109 -3.41 0.96 26.77
C ARG A 109 -2.21 0.00 26.72
N ASN A 110 -1.61 -0.30 27.87
CA ASN A 110 -0.42 -1.15 27.95
C ASN A 110 -0.71 -2.66 28.04
N SER A 111 -1.89 -3.07 28.53
CA SER A 111 -2.33 -4.48 28.56
C SER A 111 -2.64 -5.05 27.17
N LEU A 112 -3.00 -4.19 26.21
CA LEU A 112 -3.50 -4.60 24.89
C LEU A 112 -2.49 -5.32 24.03
N ASN A 113 -1.21 -5.07 24.24
CA ASN A 113 -0.17 -5.71 23.44
C ASN A 113 0.06 -7.16 23.88
N ASP A 114 -0.19 -7.46 25.15
CA ASP A 114 0.05 -8.78 25.72
C ASP A 114 -1.20 -9.66 25.83
N ASP A 115 -2.40 -9.08 25.88
CA ASP A 115 -3.64 -9.82 26.16
C ASP A 115 -4.44 -10.22 24.92
N LYS A 116 -4.12 -9.75 23.71
CA LYS A 116 -4.87 -10.10 22.47
C LYS A 116 -4.74 -11.56 21.98
N LYS A 117 -4.23 -12.50 22.78
CA LYS A 117 -4.00 -13.89 22.33
C LYS A 117 -5.09 -14.84 22.79
N LEU A 118 -5.47 -15.73 21.89
CA LEU A 118 -6.41 -16.82 22.18
C LEU A 118 -5.71 -18.05 22.78
N THR A 119 -4.52 -18.39 22.27
CA THR A 119 -3.77 -19.58 22.70
C THR A 119 -2.41 -19.24 23.32
N PRO A 120 -1.98 -19.91 24.41
CA PRO A 120 -0.73 -19.60 25.10
C PRO A 120 0.53 -19.58 24.20
N PRO A 121 0.73 -20.55 23.27
CA PRO A 121 1.92 -20.57 22.40
C PRO A 121 2.03 -19.36 21.46
N MET A 122 0.94 -18.62 21.25
CA MET A 122 0.86 -17.46 20.38
C MET A 122 1.17 -16.14 21.10
N LYS A 123 1.65 -16.20 22.36
CA LYS A 123 2.14 -15.01 23.06
C LYS A 123 3.22 -14.30 22.25
N ASN A 124 2.96 -13.00 22.02
CA ASN A 124 3.75 -12.05 21.23
C ASN A 124 4.02 -12.49 19.80
N VAL A 125 3.05 -13.13 19.16
CA VAL A 125 3.19 -13.68 17.80
C VAL A 125 3.68 -12.65 16.78
N ARG A 126 3.14 -11.42 16.78
CA ARG A 126 3.55 -10.34 15.84
C ARG A 126 5.05 -9.99 15.96
N ARG A 127 5.61 -10.06 17.17
CA ARG A 127 7.03 -9.73 17.45
C ARG A 127 7.95 -10.94 17.32
N ARG A 128 7.49 -12.13 17.73
CA ARG A 128 8.34 -13.31 17.96
C ARG A 128 8.25 -14.38 16.88
N ARG A 129 7.06 -14.61 16.30
CA ARG A 129 6.82 -15.74 15.38
C ARG A 129 6.54 -15.30 13.96
N PHE A 130 5.92 -14.14 13.77
CA PHE A 130 5.65 -13.62 12.42
C PHE A 130 6.94 -13.08 11.82
N ARG A 131 7.31 -13.65 10.66
CA ARG A 131 8.37 -13.09 9.83
C ARG A 131 7.91 -11.72 9.35
N LYS A 132 8.69 -10.69 9.65
CA LYS A 132 8.43 -9.34 9.13
C LYS A 132 8.61 -9.36 7.61
N THR A 133 7.54 -9.05 6.89
CA THR A 133 7.64 -8.82 5.44
C THR A 133 8.29 -7.47 5.24
N LEU A 134 9.29 -7.40 4.35
CA LEU A 134 9.81 -6.11 3.88
C LEU A 134 8.64 -5.36 3.25
N ARG A 135 8.21 -4.26 3.88
CA ARG A 135 7.12 -3.44 3.34
C ARG A 135 7.54 -2.96 1.96
N LYS A 136 6.75 -3.36 0.96
CA LYS A 136 6.79 -2.75 -0.36
C LYS A 136 6.27 -1.33 -0.19
N LYS A 137 6.97 -0.32 -0.72
CA LYS A 137 6.63 1.12 -0.58
C LYS A 137 5.18 1.48 -0.96
N TYR A 138 4.47 0.60 -1.64
CA TYR A 138 3.11 0.77 -2.14
C TYR A 138 2.02 0.26 -1.18
N MET A 139 2.36 -0.32 -0.01
CA MET A 139 1.32 -0.79 0.93
C MET A 139 0.63 0.36 1.68
N ASP A 140 1.31 1.49 1.83
CA ASP A 140 0.74 2.71 2.41
C ASP A 140 0.11 3.58 1.31
N ALA A 141 -0.02 3.06 0.07
CA ALA A 141 -0.58 3.78 -1.07
C ALA A 141 -1.94 4.46 -0.82
N PRO A 142 -2.95 3.86 -0.16
CA PRO A 142 -4.23 4.55 0.01
C PRO A 142 -4.12 5.77 0.92
N GLU A 143 -3.26 5.72 1.93
CA GLU A 143 -3.01 6.85 2.84
C GLU A 143 -2.13 7.92 2.18
N ILE A 144 -1.04 7.50 1.55
CA ILE A 144 -0.15 8.36 0.74
C ILE A 144 -0.95 9.04 -0.38
N GLU A 145 -1.85 8.34 -1.04
CA GLU A 145 -2.70 8.89 -2.09
C GLU A 145 -3.70 9.92 -1.55
N ARG A 146 -4.25 9.69 -0.36
CA ARG A 146 -5.14 10.64 0.30
C ARG A 146 -4.39 11.93 0.62
N GLU A 147 -3.23 11.81 1.25
CA GLU A 147 -2.38 12.94 1.61
C GLU A 147 -1.88 13.68 0.36
N LEU A 148 -1.43 12.95 -0.66
CA LEU A 148 -1.05 13.51 -1.96
C LEU A 148 -2.20 14.28 -2.61
N LYS A 149 -3.43 13.76 -2.58
CA LYS A 149 -4.61 14.45 -3.12
C LYS A 149 -4.92 15.72 -2.33
N ILE A 150 -4.72 15.73 -1.01
CA ILE A 150 -4.89 16.93 -0.19
C ILE A 150 -3.83 17.96 -0.57
N LEU A 151 -2.55 17.56 -0.62
CA LEU A 151 -1.44 18.44 -1.00
C LEU A 151 -1.66 19.07 -2.38
N LEU A 152 -2.02 18.26 -3.38
CA LEU A 152 -2.27 18.75 -4.74
C LEU A 152 -3.50 19.67 -4.83
N ARG A 153 -4.53 19.47 -4.00
CA ARG A 153 -5.67 20.41 -3.93
C ARG A 153 -5.23 21.74 -3.33
N SER A 154 -4.48 21.72 -2.24
CA SER A 154 -3.93 22.93 -1.63
C SER A 154 -2.99 23.67 -2.58
N ASP A 155 -2.19 22.95 -3.37
CA ASP A 155 -1.31 23.52 -4.39
C ASP A 155 -2.10 24.20 -5.52
N LEU A 156 -3.22 23.61 -5.95
CA LEU A 156 -4.11 24.19 -6.97
C LEU A 156 -4.83 25.45 -6.48
N GLU A 157 -5.13 25.53 -5.19
CA GLU A 157 -5.71 26.72 -4.56
C GLU A 157 -4.69 27.85 -4.38
N CYS A 158 -3.39 27.53 -4.45
CA CYS A 158 -2.32 28.48 -4.21
C CYS A 158 -1.95 29.28 -5.46
N ALA A 159 -1.54 30.54 -5.27
CA ALA A 159 -1.11 31.40 -6.38
C ALA A 159 0.25 31.00 -6.97
N SER A 160 1.13 30.40 -6.16
CA SER A 160 2.45 29.92 -6.60
C SER A 160 2.96 28.82 -5.68
N VAL A 161 3.53 27.76 -6.25
CA VAL A 161 4.03 26.59 -5.51
C VAL A 161 5.52 26.40 -5.80
N LYS A 162 6.32 26.11 -4.76
CA LYS A 162 7.74 25.75 -4.89
C LYS A 162 8.06 24.65 -3.88
N TYR A 163 8.70 23.58 -4.35
CA TYR A 163 9.21 22.51 -3.50
C TYR A 163 10.73 22.37 -3.69
N CYS A 164 11.43 21.93 -2.65
CA CYS A 164 12.83 21.53 -2.71
C CYS A 164 13.06 20.33 -1.79
N LEU A 165 14.00 19.46 -2.16
CA LEU A 165 14.42 18.34 -1.32
C LEU A 165 15.46 18.85 -0.31
N VAL A 166 15.10 18.86 0.96
CA VAL A 166 16.01 19.22 2.04
C VAL A 166 16.60 17.95 2.63
N SER A 167 17.93 17.86 2.65
CA SER A 167 18.59 16.79 3.40
C SER A 167 18.43 17.04 4.90
N ILE A 168 18.19 15.99 5.67
CA ILE A 168 17.95 16.06 7.12
C ILE A 168 19.13 16.77 7.83
N ASP A 169 20.35 16.58 7.32
CA ASP A 169 21.58 17.20 7.85
C ASP A 169 21.61 18.74 7.67
N GLN A 170 21.04 19.25 6.57
CA GLN A 170 20.93 20.70 6.34
C GLN A 170 19.87 21.36 7.23
N GLU A 171 18.84 20.61 7.61
CA GLU A 171 17.79 21.09 8.51
C GLU A 171 18.27 21.24 9.96
N ALA A 172 19.19 20.36 10.40
CA ALA A 172 19.84 20.48 11.70
C ALA A 172 20.81 21.69 11.76
N GLN A 173 21.46 22.02 10.64
CA GLN A 173 22.38 23.17 10.55
C GLN A 173 21.63 24.51 10.42
N SER A 174 20.49 24.55 9.73
CA SER A 174 19.69 25.77 9.59
C SER A 174 19.05 26.20 10.91
N ARG A 175 18.58 25.26 11.74
CA ARG A 175 18.07 25.56 13.10
C ARG A 175 19.15 26.13 14.03
N ASN A 176 20.40 25.71 13.89
CA ASN A 176 21.54 26.21 14.67
C ASN A 176 22.07 27.57 14.16
N SER A 177 21.79 27.94 12.90
CA SER A 177 22.27 29.21 12.34
C SER A 177 21.48 30.45 12.79
N THR A 178 20.30 30.27 13.38
CA THR A 178 19.43 31.37 13.85
C THR A 178 19.75 31.89 15.26
N THR A 179 20.71 31.33 15.98
CA THR A 179 21.03 31.75 17.37
C THR A 179 22.41 32.39 17.56
N SER A 180 23.09 32.83 16.51
CA SER A 180 24.43 33.45 16.67
C SER A 180 24.70 34.58 15.69
N ALA A 181 23.91 35.66 15.79
CA ALA A 181 24.28 36.96 15.28
C ALA A 181 24.37 37.96 16.44
N ASN A 182 25.42 37.83 17.27
CA ASN A 182 26.06 38.93 18.01
C ASN A 182 27.21 38.40 18.89
N ALA A 183 28.42 38.31 18.32
CA ALA A 183 29.68 38.49 19.05
C ALA A 183 30.85 38.61 18.07
N VAL A 184 31.42 39.82 17.99
CA VAL A 184 32.72 40.10 17.37
C VAL A 184 33.84 39.70 18.33
N LYS A 185 34.90 39.04 17.82
CA LYS A 185 36.34 39.13 18.22
C LYS A 185 37.16 38.10 17.42
N THR A 186 37.92 38.51 16.40
CA THR A 186 39.37 38.82 16.35
C THR A 186 40.35 37.63 16.50
N ALA A 187 41.09 37.40 15.39
CA ALA A 187 42.53 37.08 15.25
C ALA A 187 43.12 35.69 15.62
N ASP A 188 43.72 35.09 14.58
CA ASP A 188 45.06 34.48 14.45
C ASP A 188 45.40 32.99 14.79
N MET A 189 45.75 32.28 13.69
CA MET A 189 46.95 31.46 13.35
C MET A 189 47.29 30.07 13.95
N HIS A 190 47.72 29.21 13.00
CA HIS A 190 48.46 27.91 13.04
C HIS A 190 47.64 26.63 13.34
N GLY A 191 47.78 25.47 12.68
CA GLY A 191 48.68 24.99 11.62
C GLY A 191 48.74 23.44 11.65
N SER A 192 48.79 22.78 10.48
CA SER A 192 49.03 21.33 10.20
C SER A 192 47.94 20.33 10.66
N ASN A 193 47.66 19.19 10.03
CA ASN A 193 48.36 18.36 9.05
C ASN A 193 47.32 17.47 8.31
N SER A 194 47.61 17.06 7.09
CA SER A 194 46.82 16.10 6.31
C SER A 194 46.90 14.68 6.90
N GLU A 195 45.79 13.97 7.02
CA GLU A 195 45.76 12.51 6.90
C GLU A 195 44.38 12.05 6.41
N SER A 196 44.40 11.23 5.37
CA SER A 196 43.22 10.70 4.69
C SER A 196 42.70 9.48 5.46
N GLU A 197 41.61 9.62 6.21
CA GLU A 197 40.89 8.47 6.75
C GLU A 197 39.77 8.05 5.80
N VAL A 198 39.89 6.82 5.32
CA VAL A 198 38.90 6.13 4.48
C VAL A 198 37.68 5.84 5.36
N ILE A 199 36.57 6.55 5.11
CA ILE A 199 35.35 6.43 5.91
C ILE A 199 34.75 5.04 5.68
N ASN A 200 34.73 4.23 6.74
CA ASN A 200 34.19 2.88 6.74
C ASN A 200 32.64 2.94 6.75
N VAL A 201 32.03 2.59 5.62
CA VAL A 201 30.58 2.74 5.33
C VAL A 201 29.70 1.91 6.28
N ASP A 202 30.27 0.89 6.93
CA ASP A 202 29.55 0.00 7.84
C ASP A 202 29.18 0.65 9.20
N LYS A 203 29.69 1.84 9.53
CA LYS A 203 29.28 2.61 10.72
C LYS A 203 28.16 3.62 10.48
N ILE A 204 27.74 3.85 9.23
CA ILE A 204 26.68 4.80 8.88
C ILE A 204 25.29 4.13 8.82
N PHE A 205 25.21 2.80 8.65
CA PHE A 205 23.94 2.07 8.50
C PHE A 205 23.79 0.86 9.44
N GLY A 206 24.18 0.99 10.71
CA GLY A 206 24.05 -0.17 11.61
C GLY A 206 24.31 0.06 13.08
N GLU A 207 23.47 0.85 13.74
CA GLU A 207 23.07 0.56 15.12
C GLU A 207 21.53 0.56 15.19
N ASP A 208 21.01 -0.40 15.94
CA ASP A 208 19.60 -0.77 16.06
C ASP A 208 18.67 0.44 16.27
N PHE A 209 18.01 0.90 15.19
CA PHE A 209 16.75 1.64 15.32
C PHE A 209 15.63 0.65 15.67
N SER A 210 15.69 0.14 16.89
CA SER A 210 14.50 -0.11 17.69
C SER A 210 13.94 1.25 18.10
N THR A 211 13.30 1.96 17.16
CA THR A 211 12.39 3.05 17.52
C THR A 211 11.13 2.41 18.13
N SER A 212 11.16 2.29 19.45
CA SER A 212 9.94 2.39 20.24
C SER A 212 9.61 3.88 20.34
N SER A 213 8.71 4.33 19.50
CA SER A 213 7.86 5.47 19.80
C SER A 213 6.48 5.16 19.26
N ASP A 214 5.59 4.92 20.22
CA ASP A 214 4.20 5.34 20.16
C ASP A 214 4.03 6.57 19.27
N GLU A 215 3.09 6.51 18.35
CA GLU A 215 2.18 7.63 18.13
C GLU A 215 0.80 7.05 17.81
N SER A 216 -0.11 7.28 18.76
CA SER A 216 -1.54 7.23 18.61
C SER A 216 -1.99 8.37 17.70
N PHE A 217 -2.64 8.06 16.57
CA PHE A 217 -3.48 9.04 15.88
C PHE A 217 -4.81 8.40 15.47
N ASP A 218 -5.86 9.15 15.78
CA ASP A 218 -7.27 8.88 15.62
C ASP A 218 -7.64 8.45 14.19
N GLU A 219 -8.40 7.35 14.09
CA GLU A 219 -9.22 7.05 12.93
C GLU A 219 -10.56 7.77 13.08
N ASP A 220 -10.66 8.96 12.48
CA ASP A 220 -11.94 9.54 12.10
C ASP A 220 -11.86 10.01 10.64
N LEU A 221 -12.93 9.73 9.89
CA LEU A 221 -13.24 10.08 8.50
C LEU A 221 -12.98 9.02 7.41
N GLN A 222 -13.90 8.05 7.41
CA GLN A 222 -14.85 7.74 6.33
C GLN A 222 -14.38 7.78 4.86
N ASN A 223 -14.30 6.54 4.37
CA ASN A 223 -14.64 5.98 3.07
C ASN A 223 -15.71 6.73 2.23
N VAL A 224 -15.43 7.03 0.96
CA VAL A 224 -16.44 7.19 -0.11
C VAL A 224 -15.91 6.64 -1.45
N VAL A 225 -16.52 5.53 -1.86
CA VAL A 225 -16.77 5.03 -3.23
C VAL A 225 -15.67 4.25 -3.96
N SER A 226 -15.89 2.93 -3.91
CA SER A 226 -15.60 1.93 -4.92
C SER A 226 -16.05 2.35 -6.33
N ARG A 227 -15.15 2.27 -7.32
CA ARG A 227 -15.56 1.94 -8.68
C ARG A 227 -14.48 1.13 -9.38
N SER A 228 -14.68 -0.18 -9.33
CA SER A 228 -14.04 -1.18 -10.19
C SER A 228 -14.15 -0.76 -11.65
N THR A 229 -13.03 -0.76 -12.38
CA THR A 229 -13.06 -0.92 -13.84
C THR A 229 -12.09 -2.04 -14.20
N SER A 230 -12.69 -3.21 -14.35
CA SER A 230 -12.11 -4.37 -15.01
C SER A 230 -11.82 -4.06 -16.48
N PHE A 231 -10.64 -4.44 -16.94
CA PHE A 231 -10.29 -4.60 -18.35
C PHE A 231 -11.23 -5.62 -19.03
N PRO A 232 -11.59 -5.40 -20.30
CA PRO A 232 -11.82 -6.50 -21.22
C PRO A 232 -10.73 -6.55 -22.29
N GLU A 233 -10.02 -7.66 -22.26
CA GLU A 233 -9.22 -8.24 -23.31
C GLU A 233 -10.14 -8.68 -24.46
N THR A 234 -10.01 -8.09 -25.65
CA THR A 234 -10.51 -8.72 -26.90
C THR A 234 -9.51 -8.46 -28.02
N VAL A 235 -9.01 -9.57 -28.55
CA VAL A 235 -8.06 -9.64 -29.65
C VAL A 235 -8.90 -9.75 -30.92
N GLU A 236 -8.97 -8.69 -31.74
CA GLU A 236 -9.44 -8.81 -33.12
C GLU A 236 -8.31 -8.58 -34.12
N LYS A 237 -8.15 -9.61 -34.95
CA LYS A 237 -7.18 -9.77 -36.01
C LYS A 237 -7.84 -9.25 -37.28
N LEU A 238 -7.43 -8.08 -37.78
CA LEU A 238 -7.93 -7.57 -39.06
C LEU A 238 -6.84 -7.62 -40.12
N SER A 239 -6.98 -8.64 -40.97
CA SER A 239 -6.47 -8.64 -42.33
C SER A 239 -7.41 -7.86 -43.26
N SER A 240 -6.83 -7.43 -44.39
CA SER A 240 -7.42 -6.86 -45.61
C SER A 240 -8.01 -5.44 -45.57
N LYS A 241 -7.20 -4.52 -46.11
CA LYS A 241 -7.43 -3.84 -47.41
C LYS A 241 -8.77 -3.11 -47.53
N ASP A 242 -8.76 -1.80 -47.23
CA ASP A 242 -9.49 -0.80 -48.01
C ASP A 242 -8.93 0.61 -47.80
N ASP A 243 -8.94 1.36 -48.90
CA ASP A 243 -8.37 2.68 -49.10
C ASP A 243 -9.39 3.75 -48.69
N SER A 244 -9.27 4.29 -47.47
CA SER A 244 -9.82 5.59 -47.08
C SER A 244 -9.14 6.11 -45.81
N THR A 245 -8.56 7.30 -45.93
CA THR A 245 -7.62 7.88 -44.98
C THR A 245 -8.29 8.52 -43.76
N SER A 246 -8.46 7.76 -42.67
CA SER A 246 -8.47 8.33 -41.31
C SER A 246 -7.93 7.33 -40.29
N VAL A 247 -6.62 7.12 -40.29
CA VAL A 247 -5.93 6.41 -39.20
C VAL A 247 -6.19 7.17 -37.90
N ASP A 248 -6.86 6.53 -36.94
CA ASP A 248 -7.22 7.08 -35.63
C ASP A 248 -5.95 7.55 -34.88
N GLU A 249 -5.73 8.87 -34.88
CA GLU A 249 -4.60 9.49 -34.20
C GLU A 249 -4.64 9.21 -32.69
N GLY A 250 -5.83 8.98 -32.12
CA GLY A 250 -6.02 8.56 -30.74
C GLY A 250 -5.51 7.14 -30.47
N ALA A 251 -5.66 6.21 -31.41
CA ALA A 251 -5.10 4.86 -31.30
C ALA A 251 -3.55 4.89 -31.29
N ILE A 252 -2.94 5.73 -32.14
CA ILE A 252 -1.47 5.89 -32.17
C ILE A 252 -0.95 6.49 -30.87
N ARG A 253 -1.62 7.53 -30.33
CA ARG A 253 -1.23 8.15 -29.05
C ARG A 253 -1.34 7.18 -27.88
N ARG A 254 -2.39 6.36 -27.83
CA ARG A 254 -2.55 5.30 -26.82
C ARG A 254 -1.44 4.27 -26.90
N ARG A 255 -1.12 3.77 -28.10
CA ARG A 255 -0.03 2.82 -28.32
C ARG A 255 1.32 3.40 -27.90
N LEU A 256 1.56 4.68 -28.19
CA LEU A 256 2.80 5.36 -27.80
C LEU A 256 2.90 5.49 -26.27
N ALA A 257 1.82 5.81 -25.58
CA ALA A 257 1.78 5.83 -24.11
C ALA A 257 2.05 4.45 -23.50
N GLU A 258 1.47 3.38 -24.06
CA GLU A 258 1.73 1.99 -23.63
C GLU A 258 3.20 1.59 -23.79
N LEU A 259 3.81 1.94 -24.93
CA LEU A 259 5.22 1.66 -25.20
C LEU A 259 6.14 2.44 -24.25
N HIS A 260 5.86 3.72 -23.99
CA HIS A 260 6.61 4.50 -23.01
C HIS A 260 6.49 3.92 -21.60
N SER A 261 5.28 3.51 -21.17
CA SER A 261 5.10 2.87 -19.85
C SER A 261 5.89 1.57 -19.75
N SER A 262 5.85 0.75 -20.82
CA SER A 262 6.57 -0.52 -20.89
C SER A 262 8.09 -0.32 -20.89
N LEU A 263 8.59 0.76 -21.51
CA LEU A 263 10.01 1.12 -21.52
C LEU A 263 10.47 1.54 -20.12
N ILE A 264 9.69 2.37 -19.43
CA ILE A 264 10.01 2.83 -18.06
C ILE A 264 10.08 1.65 -17.09
N GLU A 265 9.14 0.71 -17.19
CA GLU A 265 9.14 -0.51 -16.38
C GLU A 265 10.42 -1.33 -16.66
N CYS A 266 10.66 -1.65 -17.94
CA CYS A 266 11.84 -2.41 -18.37
C CYS A 266 13.17 -1.81 -17.88
N GLU A 267 13.33 -0.49 -17.97
CA GLU A 267 14.50 0.25 -17.47
C GLU A 267 14.69 0.12 -15.96
N LYS A 268 13.57 0.08 -15.21
CA LYS A 268 13.57 -0.07 -13.76
C LYS A 268 14.00 -1.49 -13.37
N GLU A 269 13.48 -2.53 -14.04
CA GLU A 269 13.92 -3.90 -13.79
C GLU A 269 15.40 -4.11 -14.13
N ARG A 270 15.88 -3.55 -15.24
CA ARG A 270 17.30 -3.63 -15.61
C ARG A 270 18.19 -2.99 -14.56
N LYS A 271 17.88 -1.76 -14.12
CA LYS A 271 18.63 -1.05 -13.06
C LYS A 271 18.64 -1.83 -11.75
N HIS A 272 17.52 -2.45 -11.38
CA HIS A 272 17.42 -3.30 -10.20
C HIS A 272 18.33 -4.53 -10.30
N CYS A 273 18.34 -5.20 -11.45
CA CYS A 273 19.25 -6.32 -11.72
C CYS A 273 20.73 -5.89 -11.67
N GLN A 274 21.07 -4.73 -12.22
CA GLN A 274 22.44 -4.17 -12.16
C GLN A 274 22.87 -3.88 -10.72
N GLN A 275 22.00 -3.31 -9.88
CA GLN A 275 22.29 -3.07 -8.46
C GLN A 275 22.47 -4.39 -7.68
N LYS A 276 21.72 -5.44 -8.00
CA LYS A 276 21.95 -6.77 -7.44
C LYS A 276 23.29 -7.36 -7.88
N LEU A 277 23.71 -7.12 -9.12
CA LEU A 277 24.98 -7.63 -9.65
C LEU A 277 26.19 -7.05 -8.90
N THR A 278 26.14 -5.79 -8.43
CA THR A 278 27.25 -5.18 -7.68
C THR A 278 27.43 -5.77 -6.28
N THR A 279 26.36 -6.24 -5.66
CA THR A 279 26.37 -6.80 -4.29
C THR A 279 26.65 -8.32 -4.25
N LEU A 280 26.44 -9.03 -5.35
CA LEU A 280 26.64 -10.48 -5.45
C LEU A 280 28.12 -10.87 -5.55
N LYS A 281 28.58 -11.71 -4.60
CA LYS A 281 29.95 -12.27 -4.59
C LYS A 281 30.09 -13.60 -5.37
N ASN A 282 28.98 -14.30 -5.63
CA ASN A 282 28.99 -15.62 -6.27
C ASN A 282 29.13 -15.50 -7.80
N PRO A 283 30.14 -16.13 -8.44
CA PRO A 283 30.39 -15.99 -9.88
C PRO A 283 29.29 -16.60 -10.75
N ILE A 284 28.74 -17.76 -10.39
CA ILE A 284 27.70 -18.45 -11.18
C ILE A 284 26.39 -17.65 -11.19
N LEU A 285 26.04 -17.05 -10.04
CA LEU A 285 24.86 -16.19 -9.96
C LEU A 285 25.07 -14.86 -10.67
N ARG A 286 26.31 -14.34 -10.69
CA ARG A 286 26.65 -13.16 -11.50
C ARG A 286 26.46 -13.44 -12.98
N ASP A 287 26.98 -14.55 -13.51
CA ASP A 287 26.84 -14.89 -14.94
C ASP A 287 25.36 -15.03 -15.36
N ARG A 288 24.55 -15.71 -14.54
CA ARG A 288 23.10 -15.82 -14.79
C ARG A 288 22.39 -14.47 -14.77
N LEU A 289 22.75 -13.59 -13.83
CA LEU A 289 22.13 -12.28 -13.71
C LEU A 289 22.58 -11.34 -14.84
N SER A 290 23.82 -11.47 -15.32
CA SER A 290 24.32 -10.76 -16.51
C SER A 290 23.53 -11.10 -17.77
N VAL A 291 23.22 -12.39 -17.99
CA VAL A 291 22.38 -12.82 -19.13
C VAL A 291 20.96 -12.24 -19.03
N GLU A 292 20.39 -12.18 -17.82
CA GLU A 292 19.07 -11.58 -17.63
C GLU A 292 19.10 -10.05 -17.86
N ILE A 293 20.20 -9.37 -17.50
CA ILE A 293 20.40 -7.94 -17.81
C ILE A 293 20.45 -7.71 -19.32
N GLU A 294 21.22 -8.51 -20.06
CA GLU A 294 21.34 -8.43 -21.52
C GLU A 294 19.96 -8.59 -22.21
N LYS A 295 19.13 -9.50 -21.69
CA LYS A 295 17.75 -9.67 -22.18
C LYS A 295 16.90 -8.41 -21.98
N TYR A 296 17.04 -7.71 -20.86
CA TYR A 296 16.35 -6.42 -20.65
C TYR A 296 16.92 -5.32 -21.56
N GLU A 297 18.23 -5.29 -21.82
CA GLU A 297 18.85 -4.33 -22.75
C GLU A 297 18.34 -4.49 -24.19
N VAL A 298 18.22 -5.74 -24.66
CA VAL A 298 17.63 -6.05 -25.97
C VAL A 298 16.16 -5.61 -26.01
N LYS A 299 15.40 -5.85 -24.93
CA LYS A 299 13.99 -5.43 -24.83
C LYS A 299 13.85 -3.90 -24.84
N GLU A 300 14.69 -3.17 -24.13
CA GLU A 300 14.74 -1.69 -24.15
C GLU A 300 15.05 -1.16 -25.55
N SER A 301 16.04 -1.75 -26.23
CA SER A 301 16.42 -1.36 -27.59
C SER A 301 15.25 -1.52 -28.57
N ASN A 302 14.54 -2.64 -28.50
CA ASN A 302 13.36 -2.89 -29.34
C ASN A 302 12.23 -1.89 -29.07
N LEU A 303 11.92 -1.62 -27.80
CA LEU A 303 10.88 -0.66 -27.42
C LEU A 303 11.21 0.76 -27.89
N ARG A 304 12.47 1.19 -27.74
CA ARG A 304 12.94 2.50 -28.24
C ARG A 304 12.84 2.59 -29.76
N SER A 305 13.24 1.55 -30.48
CA SER A 305 13.13 1.50 -31.94
C SER A 305 11.67 1.57 -32.42
N GLU A 306 10.74 0.90 -31.72
CA GLU A 306 9.31 0.96 -32.03
C GLU A 306 8.74 2.36 -31.80
N ILE A 307 9.12 3.02 -30.69
CA ILE A 307 8.74 4.41 -30.39
C ILE A 307 9.28 5.36 -31.47
N ASP A 308 10.55 5.24 -31.84
CA ASP A 308 11.18 6.08 -32.87
C ASP A 308 10.53 5.89 -34.24
N SER A 309 10.16 4.66 -34.59
CA SER A 309 9.43 4.34 -35.82
C SER A 309 8.05 5.01 -35.86
N ILE A 310 7.30 4.94 -34.75
CA ILE A 310 5.98 5.58 -34.64
C ILE A 310 6.12 7.11 -34.70
N ASN A 311 7.11 7.68 -34.01
CA ASN A 311 7.38 9.12 -34.04
C ASN A 311 7.80 9.60 -35.43
N ALA A 312 8.62 8.83 -36.14
CA ALA A 312 9.02 9.14 -37.51
C ALA A 312 7.82 9.07 -38.48
N ALA A 313 6.91 8.12 -38.30
CA ALA A 313 5.67 8.02 -39.08
C ALA A 313 4.73 9.23 -38.82
N LEU A 314 4.62 9.67 -37.55
CA LEU A 314 3.87 10.87 -37.19
C LEU A 314 4.50 12.15 -37.77
N ALA A 315 5.82 12.29 -37.70
CA ALA A 315 6.54 13.43 -38.25
C ALA A 315 6.37 13.55 -39.77
N LYS A 316 6.49 12.44 -40.52
CA LYS A 316 6.25 12.44 -41.98
C LYS A 316 4.83 12.87 -42.33
N LYS A 317 3.84 12.53 -41.50
CA LYS A 317 2.44 12.92 -41.68
C LYS A 317 2.20 14.41 -41.38
N LEU A 318 2.94 14.99 -40.45
CA LEU A 318 2.93 16.43 -40.17
C LEU A 318 3.54 17.23 -41.33
N TYR A 319 4.72 16.84 -41.81
CA TYR A 319 5.35 17.48 -42.97
C TYR A 319 4.52 17.33 -44.27
N GLY A 320 3.84 16.21 -44.48
CA GLY A 320 2.92 16.05 -45.62
C GLY A 320 1.69 16.96 -45.59
N LYS A 321 1.23 17.37 -44.39
CA LYS A 321 0.11 18.32 -44.23
C LYS A 321 0.53 19.77 -44.54
N GLU A 322 1.78 20.14 -44.25
CA GLU A 322 2.30 21.49 -44.53
C GLU A 322 2.42 21.76 -46.04
N TRP A 323 2.80 20.75 -46.84
CA TRP A 323 2.83 20.89 -48.31
C TRP A 323 1.43 21.03 -48.94
N LEU A 324 0.43 20.30 -48.44
CA LEU A 324 -0.96 20.43 -48.89
C LEU A 324 -1.58 21.79 -48.54
N LEU A 325 -1.17 22.40 -47.42
CA LEU A 325 -1.56 23.76 -47.05
C LEU A 325 -0.86 24.83 -47.92
N PHE A 326 0.38 24.57 -48.37
CA PHE A 326 1.10 25.46 -49.26
C PHE A 326 0.54 25.45 -50.70
N ASP A 327 0.17 24.27 -51.22
CA ASP A 327 -0.43 24.14 -52.55
C ASP A 327 -1.85 24.71 -52.63
N THR A 328 -2.64 24.60 -51.55
CA THR A 328 -3.97 25.23 -51.45
C THR A 328 -3.88 26.75 -51.33
N TRP A 329 -2.84 27.29 -50.68
CA TRP A 329 -2.58 28.73 -50.60
C TRP A 329 -2.10 29.34 -51.93
N ILE A 330 -1.24 28.64 -52.69
CA ILE A 330 -0.82 29.06 -54.03
C ILE A 330 -1.98 29.01 -55.03
N ALA A 331 -2.86 28.01 -54.95
CA ALA A 331 -4.04 27.91 -55.80
C ALA A 331 -5.08 29.01 -55.53
N SER A 332 -5.19 29.50 -54.29
CA SER A 332 -6.12 30.57 -53.92
C SER A 332 -5.59 31.99 -54.19
N SER A 333 -4.31 32.14 -54.58
CA SER A 333 -3.67 33.43 -54.88
C SER A 333 -3.52 33.70 -56.38
N ARG A 334 -4.16 32.90 -57.25
CA ARG A 334 -4.15 33.04 -58.72
C ARG A 334 -5.54 33.30 -59.33
N PHE A 335 -6.44 33.94 -58.58
CA PHE A 335 -7.68 34.50 -59.12
C PHE A 335 -7.81 35.98 -58.79
#